data_AF-A0A208Y1D6-F1
#
_entry.id   AF-A0A208Y1D6-F1
#
_cell.length_a   1.000
_cell.length_b   1.000
_cell.length_c   1.000
_cell.angle_alpha   90.00
_cell.angle_beta   90.00
_cell.angle_gamma   90.00
#
_symmetry.space_group_name_H-M   'P 1'
#
loop_
_entity.id
_entity.type
_entity.pdbx_description
1 polymer ?
#
loop_
_entity_poly.entity_id
_entity_poly.type
_entity_poly.pdbx_seq_one_letter_code
_entity_poly.pdbx_strand_id
1 'polypeptide(L)'
;MSAARSRGTWTLEVTRLCTDGTPSACSKLYGAAWQAARALGYIRLLTYTMPDEGGASLRAAGWRLIGARGGGAWSRPGRPRADTPEHLRGAKCL
;
A
#
# COMPACT_ATOMS: atom_id res chain seq x y z
N MET A 1 -5.67 7.80 7.33
CA MET A 1 -5.57 6.61 6.46
C MET A 1 -6.58 6.75 5.35
N SER A 2 -6.21 6.47 4.09
CA SER A 2 -7.15 6.47 2.96
C SER A 2 -7.14 5.10 2.27
N ALA A 3 -8.30 4.68 1.77
CA ALA A 3 -8.45 3.41 1.07
C ALA A 3 -9.41 3.47 -0.11
N ALA A 4 -9.16 2.64 -1.12
CA ALA A 4 -9.96 2.58 -2.34
C ALA A 4 -10.32 1.13 -2.71
N ARG A 5 -11.45 0.96 -3.39
CA ARG A 5 -11.90 -0.33 -3.93
C ARG A 5 -11.21 -0.60 -5.26
N SER A 6 -10.55 -1.76 -5.40
CA SER A 6 -10.07 -2.19 -6.72
C SER A 6 -11.22 -2.83 -7.52
N ARG A 7 -11.36 -2.46 -8.80
CA ARG A 7 -12.51 -2.87 -9.63
C ARG A 7 -12.64 -4.42 -9.69
N GLY A 8 -13.84 -4.94 -9.42
CA GLY A 8 -14.20 -6.35 -9.63
C GLY A 8 -13.85 -7.33 -8.51
N THR A 9 -13.16 -6.91 -7.45
CA THR A 9 -12.81 -7.81 -6.34
C THR A 9 -13.26 -7.24 -4.99
N TRP A 10 -13.55 -8.10 -4.02
CA TRP A 10 -13.81 -7.73 -2.62
C TRP A 10 -12.50 -7.36 -1.91
N THR A 11 -11.67 -6.53 -2.56
CA THR A 11 -10.35 -6.11 -2.11
C THR A 11 -10.31 -4.61 -1.90
N LEU A 12 -9.78 -4.21 -0.75
CA LEU A 12 -9.52 -2.83 -0.40
C LEU A 12 -8.01 -2.58 -0.45
N GLU A 13 -7.59 -1.41 -0.94
CA GLU A 13 -6.20 -0.98 -0.97
C GLU A 13 -6.00 0.18 0.01
N VAL A 14 -5.02 0.09 0.89
CA VAL A 14 -4.54 1.24 1.66
C VAL A 14 -3.62 2.06 0.77
N THR A 15 -4.07 3.26 0.39
CA THR A 15 -3.35 4.15 -0.52
C THR A 15 -2.46 5.15 0.21
N ARG A 16 -2.75 5.41 1.49
CA ARG A 16 -1.97 6.31 2.34
C ARG A 16 -2.13 5.98 3.81
N LEU A 17 -1.01 5.99 4.52
CA LEU A 17 -0.93 5.94 5.97
C LEU A 17 0.05 7.03 6.43
N CYS A 18 -0.40 7.86 7.36
CA CYS A 18 0.38 8.95 7.91
C CYS A 18 0.26 8.89 9.43
N THR A 19 1.37 9.10 10.12
CA THR A 19 1.47 9.14 11.57
C THR A 19 2.27 10.37 11.96
N ASP A 20 2.07 10.85 13.17
CA ASP A 20 2.80 11.98 13.78
C ASP A 20 4.19 11.60 14.34
N GLY A 21 4.61 10.35 14.16
CA GLY A 21 5.85 9.81 14.72
C GLY A 21 5.64 8.95 15.97
N THR A 22 4.40 8.81 16.45
CA THR A 22 4.07 7.94 17.59
C THR A 22 4.56 6.49 17.36
N PRO A 23 5.33 5.90 18.29
CA PRO A 23 5.83 4.54 18.17
C PRO A 23 4.70 3.52 17.92
N SER A 24 4.94 2.60 16.97
CA SER A 24 4.03 1.51 16.60
C SER A 24 2.64 1.95 16.09
N ALA A 25 2.40 3.25 15.86
CA ALA A 25 1.13 3.75 15.35
C ALA A 25 0.81 3.16 13.96
N CYS A 26 1.82 3.02 13.11
CA CYS A 26 1.68 2.47 11.76
C CYS A 26 1.07 1.06 11.77
N SER A 27 1.63 0.14 12.57
CA SER A 27 1.11 -1.24 12.70
C SER A 27 -0.30 -1.29 13.30
N LYS A 28 -0.58 -0.47 14.32
CA LYS A 28 -1.93 -0.39 14.93
C LYS A 28 -2.98 0.06 13.92
N LEU A 29 -2.65 1.06 13.11
CA LEU A 29 -3.54 1.57 12.06
C LEU A 29 -3.78 0.53 10.97
N TYR A 30 -2.78 -0.24 10.55
CA TYR A 30 -2.98 -1.38 9.63
C TYR A 30 -3.88 -2.48 10.22
N GLY A 31 -3.74 -2.75 11.53
CA GLY A 31 -4.64 -3.68 12.23
C GLY A 31 -6.09 -3.17 12.24
N ALA A 32 -6.30 -1.90 12.60
CA ALA A 32 -7.62 -1.28 12.61
C ALA A 32 -8.25 -1.22 11.21
N ALA A 33 -7.44 -0.92 10.19
CA ALA A 33 -7.83 -0.96 8.78
C ALA A 33 -8.43 -2.31 8.38
N TRP A 34 -7.79 -3.41 8.80
CA TRP A 34 -8.26 -4.74 8.49
C TRP A 34 -9.58 -5.07 9.16
N GLN A 35 -9.76 -4.69 10.43
CA GLN A 35 -11.03 -4.88 11.13
C GLN A 35 -12.16 -4.10 10.45
N ALA A 36 -11.91 -2.84 10.06
CA ALA A 36 -12.89 -2.04 9.33
C ALA A 36 -13.22 -2.64 7.95
N ALA A 37 -12.21 -3.11 7.20
CA ALA A 37 -12.42 -3.76 5.91
C ALA A 37 -13.30 -5.02 6.03
N ARG A 38 -13.06 -5.86 7.04
CA ARG A 38 -13.88 -7.05 7.31
C ARG A 38 -15.32 -6.70 7.67
N ALA A 39 -15.53 -5.69 8.50
CA ALA A 39 -16.86 -5.23 8.88
C ALA A 39 -17.68 -4.73 7.67
N LEU A 40 -17.00 -4.19 6.65
CA LEU A 40 -17.60 -3.76 5.39
C LEU A 40 -17.77 -4.88 4.35
N GLY A 41 -17.41 -6.13 4.67
CA GLY A 41 -17.55 -7.28 3.79
C GLY A 41 -16.40 -7.47 2.79
N TYR A 42 -15.28 -6.76 2.94
CA TYR A 42 -14.08 -7.04 2.13
C TYR A 42 -13.38 -8.31 2.62
N ILE A 43 -12.90 -9.12 1.68
CA ILE A 43 -12.19 -10.38 1.97
C ILE A 43 -10.68 -10.22 1.89
N ARG A 44 -10.20 -9.10 1.33
CA ARG A 44 -8.78 -8.79 1.14
C ARG A 44 -8.51 -7.33 1.44
N LEU A 45 -7.37 -7.08 2.07
CA LEU A 45 -6.79 -5.77 2.26
C LEU A 45 -5.32 -5.84 1.85
N LEU A 46 -4.86 -4.89 1.04
CA LEU A 46 -3.49 -4.83 0.54
C LEU A 46 -2.95 -3.40 0.54
N THR A 47 -1.65 -3.27 0.34
CA THR A 47 -0.99 -1.98 0.10
C THR A 47 0.23 -2.21 -0.78
N TYR A 48 0.75 -1.15 -1.37
CA TYR A 48 2.00 -1.20 -2.13
C TYR A 48 3.07 -0.43 -1.37
N THR A 49 4.22 -1.06 -1.15
CA THR A 49 5.39 -0.44 -0.52
C THR A 49 6.60 -0.52 -1.46
N MET A 50 7.54 0.40 -1.32
CA MET A 50 8.84 0.28 -1.96
C MET A 50 9.69 -0.78 -1.24
N PRO A 51 10.59 -1.50 -1.94
CA PRO A 51 11.42 -2.52 -1.31
C PRO A 51 12.31 -1.96 -0.17
N ASP A 52 12.79 -0.72 -0.34
CA ASP A 52 13.62 -0.01 0.64
C ASP A 52 12.86 0.43 1.90
N GLU A 53 11.52 0.47 1.89
CA GLU A 53 10.72 0.75 3.09
C GLU A 53 10.69 -0.44 4.08
N GLY A 54 11.11 -1.64 3.65
CA GLY A 54 11.34 -2.83 4.50
C GLY A 54 10.09 -3.47 5.13
N GLY A 55 8.91 -2.84 5.02
CA GLY A 55 7.62 -3.41 5.41
C GLY A 55 7.50 -3.86 6.87
N ALA A 56 8.34 -3.35 7.79
CA ALA A 56 8.38 -3.81 9.18
C ALA A 56 7.04 -3.65 9.89
N SER A 57 6.36 -2.52 9.67
CA SER A 57 5.05 -2.24 10.26
C SER A 57 3.96 -3.18 9.77
N LEU A 58 4.05 -3.63 8.51
CA LEU A 58 3.11 -4.59 7.91
C LEU A 58 3.30 -5.98 8.52
N ARG A 59 4.56 -6.43 8.65
CA ARG A 59 4.91 -7.69 9.34
C ARG A 59 4.44 -7.69 10.79
N ALA A 60 4.66 -6.59 11.51
CA ALA A 60 4.17 -6.42 12.87
C ALA A 60 2.63 -6.39 12.98
N ALA A 61 1.92 -5.98 11.92
CA ALA A 61 0.47 -6.05 11.83
C ALA A 61 -0.05 -7.45 11.39
N GLY A 62 0.85 -8.43 11.21
CA GLY A 62 0.50 -9.79 10.77
C GLY A 62 0.24 -9.94 9.27
N TRP A 63 0.63 -8.96 8.47
CA TRP A 63 0.49 -9.02 7.01
C TRP A 63 1.68 -9.78 6.40
N ARG A 64 1.46 -10.34 5.20
CA ARG A 64 2.47 -11.09 4.45
C ARG A 64 2.69 -10.46 3.08
N LEU A 65 3.94 -10.46 2.64
CA LEU A 65 4.31 -10.15 1.26
C LEU A 65 3.77 -11.25 0.34
N ILE A 66 2.99 -10.85 -0.65
CA ILE A 66 2.37 -11.71 -1.65
C ILE A 66 3.18 -11.70 -2.96
N GLY A 67 3.90 -10.62 -3.24
CA GLY A 67 4.84 -10.56 -4.36
C GLY A 67 5.39 -9.17 -4.65
N ALA A 68 6.08 -9.05 -5.78
CA ALA A 68 6.48 -7.76 -6.34
C ALA A 68 5.60 -7.43 -7.55
N ARG A 69 5.26 -6.16 -7.73
CA ARG A 69 4.35 -5.71 -8.78
C ARG A 69 4.75 -4.35 -9.34
N GLY A 70 4.68 -4.27 -10.67
CA GLY A 70 4.76 -3.01 -11.41
C GLY A 70 6.06 -2.27 -11.19
N GLY A 71 6.01 -0.95 -11.41
CA GLY A 71 7.15 -0.05 -11.49
C GLY A 71 7.02 0.87 -12.72
N GLY A 72 8.04 1.67 -12.97
CA GLY A 72 8.17 2.49 -14.18
C GLY A 72 7.84 3.96 -13.99
N ALA A 73 7.78 4.66 -15.12
CA ALA A 73 7.60 6.10 -15.14
C ALA A 73 6.13 6.52 -15.01
N TRP A 74 5.92 7.61 -14.27
CA TRP A 74 4.66 8.34 -14.21
C TRP A 74 4.28 8.93 -15.57
N SER A 75 5.28 9.32 -16.37
CA SER A 75 5.10 9.81 -17.74
C SER A 75 4.77 8.66 -18.67
N ARG A 76 3.71 8.82 -19.48
CA ARG A 76 3.30 7.86 -20.53
C ARG A 76 2.92 8.63 -21.80
N PRO A 77 2.95 8.01 -23.00
CA PRO A 77 2.73 8.72 -24.27
C PRO A 77 1.46 9.58 -24.31
N GLY A 78 0.33 9.08 -23.78
CA GLY A 78 -0.93 9.82 -23.70
C GLY A 78 -1.09 10.74 -22.48
N ARG A 79 -0.10 10.79 -21.59
CA ARG A 79 -0.08 11.66 -20.40
C ARG A 79 1.35 11.99 -20.01
N PRO A 80 1.99 12.93 -20.72
CA PRO A 80 3.34 13.37 -20.38
C PRO A 80 3.35 14.04 -19.02
N ARG A 81 4.36 13.69 -18.20
CA ARG A 81 4.59 14.22 -16.85
C ARG A 81 6.09 14.44 -16.66
N ALA A 82 6.44 15.19 -15.60
CA ALA A 82 7.81 15.24 -15.12
C ALA A 82 8.37 13.83 -14.87
N ASP A 83 9.67 13.69 -15.06
CA ASP A 83 10.32 12.40 -15.00
C ASP A 83 10.25 11.81 -13.59
N THR A 84 10.15 10.49 -13.51
CA THR A 84 9.97 9.80 -12.23
C THR A 84 11.32 9.67 -11.53
N PRO A 85 11.45 10.04 -10.26
CA PRO A 85 12.68 9.81 -9.50
C PRO A 85 13.11 8.35 -9.61
N GLU A 86 14.41 8.10 -9.78
CA GLU A 86 14.95 6.76 -10.03
C GLU A 86 14.50 5.75 -8.97
N HIS A 87 14.58 6.13 -7.70
CA HIS A 87 14.15 5.27 -6.58
C HIS A 87 12.67 4.87 -6.64
N LEU A 88 11.80 5.62 -7.33
CA LEU A 88 10.36 5.31 -7.47
C LEU A 88 10.02 4.49 -8.72
N ARG A 89 11.00 4.23 -9.59
CA ARG A 89 10.78 3.44 -10.82
C ARG A 89 10.82 1.94 -10.57
N GLY A 90 11.40 1.51 -9.45
CA GLY A 90 11.54 0.11 -9.09
C GLY A 90 10.21 -0.61 -8.89
N ALA A 91 10.30 -1.94 -8.80
CA ALA A 91 9.14 -2.76 -8.49
C ALA A 91 8.67 -2.52 -7.05
N LYS A 92 7.36 -2.55 -6.86
CA LYS A 92 6.74 -2.34 -5.54
C LYS A 92 6.39 -3.67 -4.91
N CYS A 93 6.55 -3.78 -3.61
CA CYS A 93 6.10 -4.91 -2.79
C CYS A 93 4.58 -4.85 -2.58
N LEU A 94 3.92 -6.01 -2.69
CA LEU A 94 2.48 -6.22 -2.52
C LEU A 94 2.19 -7.13 -1.32
#